data_AF-A0A815H684-F1
#
_entry.id   AF-A0A815H684-F1
#
_cell.length_a   1.000
_cell.length_b   1.000
_cell.length_c   1.000
_cell.angle_alpha   90.00
_cell.angle_beta   90.00
_cell.angle_gamma   90.00
#
_symmetry.space_group_name_H-M   'P 1'
#
loop_
_entity.id
_entity.type
_entity.pdbx_description
1 polymer ?
#
loop_
_entity_poly.entity_id
_entity_poly.type
_entity_poly.pdbx_seq_one_letter_code
_entity_poly.pdbx_strand_id
1 'polypeptide(L)'
;MSSINVSTTFDLPNQFEDLQKQLATGSYYVQKVLDLVDINIGLQNHARIEKPKELLDIFPLFYSILIRFDNVSITEHDQAVEILLRLTASEVSEARPGIHLGLSDEDRHSHLNVIKMLSCLIAEYIIRFDNDQTNKSPDVDMPPSKKRKKAKASKTNGESSLTSDSLRDKCLKGLCDIIRSHIKP
;
A
#
# COMPACT_ATOMS: atom_id res chain seq x y z
N MET A 1 -0.79 -26.73 0.40
CA MET A 1 0.61 -26.69 -0.05
C MET A 1 0.81 -25.35 -0.71
N SER A 2 1.38 -24.40 0.03
CA SER A 2 1.59 -23.04 -0.44
C SER A 2 2.84 -23.04 -1.30
N SER A 3 2.69 -22.78 -2.61
CA SER A 3 3.82 -22.57 -3.49
C SER A 3 4.50 -21.26 -3.10
N ILE A 4 5.54 -21.36 -2.28
CA ILE A 4 6.40 -20.23 -1.92
C ILE A 4 7.00 -19.72 -3.23
N ASN A 5 6.80 -18.44 -3.49
CA ASN A 5 7.38 -17.75 -4.63
C ASN A 5 8.90 -17.78 -4.45
N VAL A 6 9.63 -18.55 -5.26
CA VAL A 6 11.10 -18.73 -5.18
C VAL A 6 11.85 -17.48 -5.70
N SER A 7 11.17 -16.34 -5.72
CA SER A 7 11.66 -15.10 -6.31
C SER A 7 12.60 -14.40 -5.33
N THR A 8 13.87 -14.26 -5.71
CA THR A 8 14.94 -13.68 -4.88
C THR A 8 15.04 -12.15 -5.00
N THR A 9 14.29 -11.53 -5.90
CA THR A 9 14.44 -10.12 -6.27
C THR A 9 13.10 -9.46 -6.54
N PHE A 10 12.85 -8.34 -5.87
CA PHE A 10 11.71 -7.47 -6.16
C PHE A 10 12.17 -6.32 -7.06
N ASP A 11 11.68 -6.33 -8.30
CA ASP A 11 11.92 -5.29 -9.28
C ASP A 11 10.79 -4.27 -9.22
N LEU A 12 11.14 -2.99 -9.16
CA LEU A 12 10.15 -1.91 -9.15
C LEU A 12 9.42 -1.89 -10.50
N PRO A 13 8.08 -1.99 -10.51
CA PRO A 13 7.32 -2.03 -11.75
C PRO A 13 7.18 -0.62 -12.33
N ASN A 14 7.03 -0.53 -13.66
CA ASN A 14 6.74 0.75 -14.32
C ASN A 14 5.31 1.22 -14.05
N GLN A 15 4.36 0.29 -14.02
CA GLN A 15 2.97 0.48 -13.61
C GLN A 15 2.65 -0.56 -12.55
N PHE A 16 1.88 -0.22 -11.52
CA PHE A 16 1.63 -1.14 -10.41
C PHE A 16 1.02 -2.47 -10.88
N GLU A 17 0.15 -2.43 -11.88
CA GLU A 17 -0.50 -3.59 -12.50
C GLU A 17 0.48 -4.55 -13.19
N ASP A 18 1.68 -4.09 -13.55
CA ASP A 18 2.70 -4.95 -14.16
C ASP A 18 3.24 -6.00 -13.19
N LEU A 19 2.99 -5.87 -11.89
CA LEU A 19 3.35 -6.90 -10.90
C LEU A 19 2.60 -8.23 -11.11
N GLN A 20 1.53 -8.28 -11.92
CA GLN A 20 0.92 -9.55 -12.34
C GLN A 20 1.71 -10.27 -13.44
N LYS A 21 2.65 -9.57 -14.09
CA LYS A 21 3.50 -10.11 -15.14
C LYS A 21 4.88 -10.34 -14.55
N GLN A 22 5.48 -11.48 -14.89
CA GLN A 22 6.88 -11.69 -14.55
C GLN A 22 7.75 -10.83 -15.47
N LEU A 23 8.43 -9.82 -14.89
CA LEU A 23 9.25 -8.86 -15.63
C LEU A 23 10.60 -9.46 -16.09
N ALA A 24 11.18 -10.33 -15.26
CA ALA A 24 12.41 -11.04 -15.56
C ALA A 24 12.41 -12.44 -14.93
N THR A 25 13.26 -13.34 -15.42
CA THR A 25 13.41 -14.67 -14.81
C THR A 25 13.88 -14.53 -13.37
N GLY A 26 13.09 -15.04 -12.43
CA GLY A 26 13.37 -14.94 -10.99
C GLY A 26 12.90 -13.63 -10.33
N SER A 27 12.28 -12.71 -11.07
CA SER A 27 11.63 -11.54 -10.50
C SER A 27 10.33 -11.93 -9.78
N TYR A 28 10.06 -11.27 -8.66
CA TYR A 28 8.79 -11.39 -7.97
C TYR A 28 7.63 -10.94 -8.87
N TYR A 29 6.51 -11.68 -8.81
CA TYR A 29 5.25 -11.32 -9.42
C TYR A 29 4.08 -11.89 -8.60
N VAL A 30 2.93 -11.22 -8.67
CA VAL A 30 1.71 -11.59 -7.96
C VAL A 30 0.92 -12.59 -8.81
N GLN A 31 0.85 -13.84 -8.35
CA GLN A 31 0.17 -14.92 -9.05
C GLN A 31 -1.36 -14.85 -8.96
N LYS A 32 -1.89 -14.43 -7.80
CA LYS A 32 -3.33 -14.43 -7.53
C LYS A 32 -3.75 -13.09 -6.95
N VAL A 33 -4.81 -12.51 -7.52
CA VAL A 33 -5.56 -11.41 -6.91
C VAL A 33 -6.67 -12.00 -6.07
N LEU A 34 -6.71 -11.60 -4.80
CA LEU A 34 -7.73 -11.99 -3.84
C LEU A 34 -9.07 -11.32 -4.15
N ASP A 35 -10.17 -11.98 -3.78
CA ASP A 35 -11.48 -11.34 -3.74
C ASP A 35 -11.67 -10.58 -2.42
N LEU A 36 -12.81 -9.88 -2.27
CA LEU A 36 -13.06 -9.06 -1.08
C LEU A 36 -13.16 -9.89 0.21
N VAL A 37 -13.61 -11.15 0.11
CA VAL A 37 -13.75 -12.05 1.27
C VAL A 37 -12.36 -12.51 1.73
N ASP A 38 -11.54 -12.95 0.77
CA ASP A 38 -10.15 -13.35 1.00
C ASP A 38 -9.31 -12.18 1.54
N ILE A 39 -9.57 -10.94 1.08
CA ILE A 39 -8.92 -9.72 1.61
C ILE A 39 -9.27 -9.52 3.09
N ASN A 40 -10.55 -9.56 3.42
CA ASN A 40 -11.00 -9.34 4.79
C ASN A 40 -10.39 -10.38 5.76
N ILE A 41 -10.46 -11.66 5.37
CA ILE A 41 -9.87 -12.77 6.13
C ILE A 41 -8.35 -12.57 6.27
N GLY A 42 -7.67 -12.18 5.19
CA GLY A 42 -6.23 -11.89 5.20
C GLY A 42 -5.86 -10.80 6.19
N LEU A 43 -6.55 -9.67 6.19
CA LEU A 43 -6.29 -8.57 7.13
C LEU A 43 -6.48 -9.00 8.59
N GLN A 44 -7.51 -9.79 8.89
CA GLN A 44 -7.73 -10.31 10.24
C GLN A 44 -6.61 -11.27 10.68
N ASN A 45 -6.20 -12.18 9.79
CA ASN A 45 -5.15 -13.16 10.09
C ASN A 45 -3.77 -12.51 10.27
N HIS A 46 -3.51 -11.39 9.59
CA HIS A 46 -2.22 -10.70 9.61
C HIS A 46 -2.23 -9.41 10.43
N ALA A 47 -3.28 -9.15 11.22
CA ALA A 47 -3.39 -7.94 12.05
C ALA A 47 -2.22 -7.78 13.05
N ARG A 48 -1.53 -8.87 13.42
CA ARG A 48 -0.41 -8.89 14.37
C ARG A 48 0.94 -9.14 13.72
N ILE A 49 1.03 -9.01 12.40
CA ILE A 49 2.31 -9.20 11.72
C ILE A 49 3.25 -8.02 12.06
N GLU A 50 4.46 -8.36 12.47
CA GLU A 50 5.47 -7.38 12.90
C GLU A 50 6.82 -7.58 12.18
N LYS A 51 6.99 -8.71 11.50
CA LYS A 51 8.23 -9.08 10.83
C LYS A 51 8.21 -8.66 9.37
N PRO A 52 9.11 -7.76 8.94
CA PRO A 52 9.16 -7.30 7.56
C PRO A 52 9.49 -8.41 6.56
N LYS A 53 10.25 -9.43 6.97
CA LYS A 53 10.61 -10.58 6.13
C LYS A 53 9.41 -11.42 5.69
N GLU A 54 8.29 -11.34 6.41
CA GLU A 54 7.04 -12.02 6.04
C GLU A 54 6.24 -11.23 4.99
N LEU A 55 6.68 -10.01 4.62
CA LEU A 55 6.00 -9.17 3.64
C LEU A 55 5.87 -9.86 2.28
N LEU A 56 6.83 -10.69 1.87
CA LEU A 56 6.75 -11.45 0.62
C LEU A 56 5.49 -12.34 0.56
N ASP A 57 5.16 -12.98 1.67
CA ASP A 57 4.02 -13.91 1.74
C ASP A 57 2.68 -13.17 1.74
N ILE A 58 2.65 -11.97 2.34
CA ILE A 58 1.43 -11.17 2.45
C ILE A 58 1.34 -10.05 1.43
N PHE A 59 2.33 -9.85 0.56
CA PHE A 59 2.28 -8.83 -0.48
C PHE A 59 1.07 -8.98 -1.41
N PRO A 60 0.66 -10.20 -1.84
CA PRO A 60 -0.54 -10.37 -2.65
C PRO A 60 -1.81 -9.81 -2.00
N LEU A 61 -1.89 -9.79 -0.66
CA LEU A 61 -3.00 -9.17 0.07
C LEU A 61 -3.07 -7.67 -0.21
N PHE A 62 -1.98 -6.94 0.04
CA PHE A 62 -1.94 -5.49 -0.18
C PHE A 62 -2.08 -5.13 -1.65
N TYR A 63 -1.45 -5.90 -2.54
CA TYR A 63 -1.63 -5.75 -3.98
C TYR A 63 -3.11 -5.87 -4.37
N SER A 64 -3.81 -6.87 -3.84
CA SER A 64 -5.24 -7.07 -4.14
C SER A 64 -6.11 -5.93 -3.61
N ILE A 65 -5.77 -5.37 -2.45
CA ILE A 65 -6.44 -4.20 -1.90
C ILE A 65 -6.29 -2.99 -2.84
N LEU A 66 -5.07 -2.73 -3.32
CA LEU A 66 -4.77 -1.60 -4.20
C LEU A 66 -5.38 -1.76 -5.60
N ILE A 67 -5.42 -2.98 -6.16
CA ILE A 67 -6.12 -3.24 -7.43
C ILE A 67 -7.64 -3.06 -7.30
N ARG A 68 -8.20 -3.36 -6.14
CA ARG A 68 -9.64 -3.25 -5.85
C ARG A 68 -9.96 -2.02 -4.99
N PHE A 69 -9.16 -0.97 -5.11
CA PHE A 69 -9.14 0.15 -4.18
C PHE A 69 -10.54 0.72 -3.87
N ASP A 70 -11.33 0.99 -4.92
CA ASP A 70 -12.67 1.57 -4.80
C ASP A 70 -13.72 0.61 -4.20
N ASN A 71 -13.45 -0.68 -4.21
CA ASN A 71 -14.34 -1.73 -3.71
C ASN A 71 -14.01 -2.16 -2.28
N VAL A 72 -12.84 -1.78 -1.76
CA VAL A 72 -12.40 -2.08 -0.39
C VAL A 72 -12.86 -0.97 0.55
N SER A 73 -13.34 -1.35 1.73
CA SER A 73 -13.85 -0.38 2.69
C SER A 73 -12.74 0.48 3.29
N ILE A 74 -13.10 1.70 3.73
CA ILE A 74 -12.14 2.60 4.38
C ILE A 74 -11.50 1.98 5.64
N THR A 75 -12.24 1.13 6.36
CA THR A 75 -11.73 0.42 7.54
C THR A 75 -10.67 -0.62 7.17
N GLU A 76 -10.86 -1.33 6.06
CA GLU A 76 -9.86 -2.28 5.56
C GLU A 76 -8.61 -1.56 5.04
N HIS A 77 -8.78 -0.39 4.41
CA HIS A 77 -7.65 0.47 4.03
C HIS A 77 -6.88 0.98 5.24
N ASP A 78 -7.55 1.43 6.30
CA ASP A 78 -6.89 1.87 7.54
C ASP A 78 -6.10 0.72 8.19
N GLN A 79 -6.71 -0.46 8.31
CA GLN A 79 -6.01 -1.65 8.82
C GLN A 79 -4.78 -2.01 7.99
N ALA A 80 -4.90 -1.98 6.66
CA ALA A 80 -3.80 -2.28 5.75
C ALA A 80 -2.65 -1.27 5.91
N VAL A 81 -2.96 0.03 5.92
CA VAL A 81 -1.98 1.10 6.14
C VAL A 81 -1.30 0.96 7.51
N GLU A 82 -2.03 0.64 8.56
CA GLU A 82 -1.44 0.42 9.89
C GLU A 82 -0.50 -0.79 9.95
N ILE A 83 -0.79 -1.85 9.20
CA ILE A 83 0.14 -2.97 9.05
C ILE A 83 1.40 -2.50 8.29
N LEU A 84 1.26 -1.82 7.15
CA LEU A 84 2.40 -1.34 6.36
C LEU A 84 3.29 -0.38 7.14
N LEU A 85 2.71 0.51 7.94
CA LEU A 85 3.48 1.44 8.78
C LEU A 85 4.24 0.72 9.89
N ARG A 86 3.65 -0.31 10.52
CA ARG A 86 4.36 -1.12 11.52
C ARG A 86 5.51 -1.89 10.89
N LEU A 87 5.28 -2.52 9.73
CA LEU A 87 6.34 -3.22 8.99
C LEU A 87 7.45 -2.25 8.56
N THR A 88 7.10 -1.03 8.16
CA THR A 88 8.06 0.03 7.83
C THR A 88 8.90 0.44 9.03
N ALA A 89 8.28 0.69 10.18
CA ALA A 89 8.99 1.04 11.40
C ALA A 89 9.94 -0.08 11.86
N SER A 90 9.46 -1.34 11.77
CA SER A 90 10.24 -2.53 12.08
C SER A 90 11.45 -2.68 11.14
N GLU A 91 11.23 -2.58 9.82
CA GLU A 91 12.28 -2.68 8.81
C GLU A 91 13.34 -1.59 8.96
N VAL A 92 12.92 -0.34 9.16
CA VAL A 92 13.85 0.78 9.40
C VAL A 92 14.66 0.58 10.67
N SER A 93 14.09 -0.08 11.68
CA SER A 93 14.79 -0.42 12.92
C SER A 93 15.80 -1.56 12.70
N GLU A 94 15.43 -2.60 11.96
CA GLU A 94 16.28 -3.78 11.70
C GLU A 94 17.42 -3.49 10.71
N ALA A 95 17.16 -2.71 9.67
CA ALA A 95 18.15 -2.42 8.63
C ALA A 95 19.18 -1.34 9.05
N ARG A 96 18.83 -0.46 10.00
CA ARG A 96 19.70 0.65 10.45
C ARG A 96 21.02 0.19 11.11
N PRO A 97 21.05 -0.80 12.03
CA PRO A 97 22.31 -1.36 12.56
C PRO A 97 23.25 -1.87 11.47
N GLY A 98 22.68 -2.34 10.36
CA GLY A 98 23.43 -2.85 9.22
C GLY A 98 24.33 -1.85 8.52
N ILE A 99 24.01 -0.55 8.61
CA ILE A 99 24.83 0.55 8.10
C ILE A 99 26.10 0.72 8.93
N HIS A 100 26.08 0.36 10.22
CA HIS A 100 27.20 0.54 11.14
C HIS A 100 28.03 -0.72 11.37
N LEU A 101 27.40 -1.89 11.29
CA LEU A 101 28.02 -3.18 11.62
C LEU A 101 28.46 -4.00 10.39
N GLY A 102 28.07 -3.58 9.18
CA GLY A 102 28.37 -4.29 7.93
C GLY A 102 27.53 -5.56 7.80
N LEU A 103 26.38 -5.46 7.13
CA LEU A 103 25.56 -6.63 6.80
C LEU A 103 26.27 -7.54 5.80
N SER A 104 25.92 -8.83 5.85
CA SER A 104 26.18 -9.74 4.74
C SER A 104 25.49 -9.24 3.46
N ASP A 105 26.01 -9.63 2.31
CA ASP A 105 25.40 -9.27 1.02
C ASP A 105 23.96 -9.79 0.90
N GLU A 106 23.68 -10.95 1.48
CA GLU A 106 22.36 -11.59 1.49
C GLU A 106 21.36 -10.85 2.38
N ASP A 107 21.76 -10.50 3.62
CA ASP A 107 20.90 -9.73 4.53
C ASP A 107 20.62 -8.33 3.96
N ARG A 108 21.65 -7.67 3.42
CA ARG A 108 21.48 -6.38 2.75
C ARG A 108 20.47 -6.50 1.62
N HIS A 109 20.61 -7.50 0.75
CA HIS A 109 19.69 -7.72 -0.36
C HIS A 109 18.25 -7.98 0.11
N SER A 110 18.07 -8.77 1.18
CA SER A 110 16.76 -9.01 1.79
C SER A 110 16.11 -7.73 2.29
N HIS A 111 16.85 -6.88 3.01
CA HIS A 111 16.33 -5.60 3.50
C HIS A 111 15.95 -4.66 2.35
N LEU A 112 16.78 -4.59 1.30
CA LEU A 112 16.48 -3.76 0.12
C LEU A 112 15.21 -4.22 -0.60
N ASN A 113 15.01 -5.54 -0.74
CA ASN A 113 13.78 -6.07 -1.32
C ASN A 113 12.54 -5.64 -0.51
N VAL A 114 12.58 -5.80 0.81
CA VAL A 114 11.47 -5.40 1.69
C VAL A 114 11.21 -3.89 1.59
N ILE A 115 12.26 -3.07 1.60
CA ILE A 115 12.13 -1.62 1.47
C ILE A 115 11.52 -1.23 0.13
N LYS A 116 11.92 -1.86 -0.98
CA LYS A 116 11.33 -1.62 -2.30
C LYS A 116 9.85 -2.00 -2.31
N MET A 117 9.48 -3.14 -1.72
CA MET A 117 8.09 -3.59 -1.62
C MET A 117 7.24 -2.63 -0.80
N LEU A 118 7.71 -2.23 0.39
CA LEU A 118 7.02 -1.26 1.25
C LEU A 118 6.86 0.09 0.56
N SER A 119 7.94 0.60 -0.05
CA SER A 119 7.92 1.88 -0.76
C SER A 119 6.94 1.84 -1.93
N CYS A 120 6.92 0.75 -2.70
CA CYS A 120 5.99 0.56 -3.81
C CYS A 120 4.53 0.58 -3.34
N LEU A 121 4.19 -0.20 -2.29
CA LEU A 121 2.83 -0.24 -1.75
C LEU A 121 2.38 1.10 -1.16
N ILE A 122 3.24 1.75 -0.37
CA ILE A 122 2.94 3.04 0.28
C ILE A 122 2.77 4.14 -0.78
N ALA A 123 3.64 4.18 -1.79
CA ALA A 123 3.52 5.14 -2.89
C ALA A 123 2.22 4.92 -3.67
N GLU A 124 1.86 3.68 -3.97
CA GLU A 124 0.62 3.37 -4.68
C GLU A 124 -0.61 3.79 -3.87
N TYR A 125 -0.61 3.57 -2.55
CA TYR A 125 -1.67 4.08 -1.67
C TYR A 125 -1.85 5.61 -1.78
N ILE A 126 -0.75 6.37 -1.74
CA ILE A 126 -0.78 7.82 -1.87
C ILE A 126 -1.40 8.21 -3.22
N ILE A 127 -0.93 7.61 -4.32
CA ILE A 127 -1.43 7.87 -5.67
C ILE A 127 -2.93 7.58 -5.78
N ARG A 128 -3.40 6.45 -5.22
CA ARG A 128 -4.82 6.06 -5.27
C ARG A 128 -5.70 6.98 -4.45
N PHE A 129 -5.26 7.38 -3.25
CA PHE A 129 -6.00 8.35 -2.44
C PHE A 129 -6.08 9.72 -3.14
N ASP A 130 -4.99 10.19 -3.77
CA ASP A 130 -5.00 11.46 -4.51
C ASP A 130 -5.95 11.39 -5.71
N ASN A 131 -5.93 10.29 -6.47
CA ASN A 131 -6.81 10.09 -7.62
C ASN A 131 -8.29 10.01 -7.21
N ASP A 132 -8.62 9.35 -6.10
CA ASP A 132 -10.00 9.27 -5.59
C ASP A 132 -10.57 10.66 -5.26
N GLN A 133 -9.75 11.57 -4.73
CA GLN A 133 -10.16 12.95 -4.45
C GLN A 133 -10.42 13.75 -5.73
N THR A 134 -9.58 13.60 -6.75
CA THR A 134 -9.76 14.31 -8.03
C THR A 134 -11.03 13.88 -8.76
N ASN A 135 -11.44 12.61 -8.64
CA ASN A 135 -12.65 12.07 -9.27
C ASN A 135 -13.94 12.39 -8.48
N LYS A 136 -13.83 12.70 -7.18
CA LYS A 136 -14.98 13.02 -6.31
C LYS A 136 -15.25 14.52 -6.15
N SER A 137 -14.43 15.39 -6.72
CA SER A 137 -14.73 16.84 -6.79
C SER A 137 -15.92 17.10 -7.70
N PRO A 138 -17.08 17.58 -7.20
CA PRO A 138 -18.19 17.94 -8.05
C PRO A 138 -18.11 19.43 -8.44
N ASP A 139 -18.36 19.66 -9.73
CA ASP A 139 -18.79 20.90 -10.36
C ASP A 139 -17.80 22.07 -10.41
N VAL A 140 -17.21 22.18 -11.61
CA VAL A 140 -16.94 23.45 -12.29
C VAL A 140 -18.14 24.40 -12.11
N ASP A 141 -17.86 25.59 -11.58
CA ASP A 141 -18.76 26.75 -11.53
C ASP A 141 -19.57 26.91 -12.83
N MET A 142 -20.85 26.52 -12.80
CA MET A 142 -21.84 26.95 -13.79
C MET A 142 -22.82 27.94 -13.11
N PRO A 143 -23.03 29.15 -13.69
CA PRO A 143 -23.84 30.19 -13.06
C PRO A 143 -25.34 29.85 -13.01
N PRO A 144 -26.10 30.48 -12.09
CA PRO A 144 -27.37 29.95 -11.60
C PRO A 144 -28.54 30.18 -12.57
N SER A 145 -29.07 29.10 -13.12
CA SER A 145 -30.38 29.11 -13.79
C SER A 145 -31.48 28.67 -12.82
N LYS A 146 -32.50 29.52 -12.70
CA LYS A 146 -33.56 29.48 -11.68
C LYS A 146 -34.47 28.24 -11.75
N LYS A 147 -34.93 27.83 -10.55
CA LYS A 147 -36.22 27.16 -10.17
C LYS A 147 -36.26 25.62 -10.03
N ARG A 148 -36.46 25.26 -8.74
CA ARG A 148 -37.50 24.37 -8.15
C ARG A 148 -37.17 22.90 -7.83
N LYS A 149 -37.41 22.63 -6.53
CA LYS A 149 -37.89 21.41 -5.83
C LYS A 149 -36.85 20.38 -5.34
N LYS A 150 -36.61 20.48 -4.03
CA LYS A 150 -36.21 19.45 -3.04
C LYS A 150 -36.25 18.00 -3.56
N ALA A 151 -35.08 17.38 -3.66
CA ALA A 151 -34.84 16.03 -3.19
C ALA A 151 -33.65 16.08 -2.22
N LYS A 152 -33.82 15.39 -1.10
CA LYS A 152 -32.97 15.43 0.09
C LYS A 152 -31.68 14.65 -0.22
N ALA A 153 -30.65 15.33 -0.71
CA ALA A 153 -29.31 14.75 -0.80
C ALA A 153 -28.78 14.55 0.62
N SER A 154 -28.64 13.28 1.01
CA SER A 154 -27.86 12.89 2.19
C SER A 154 -26.44 13.41 2.03
N LYS A 155 -26.10 14.42 2.85
CA LYS A 155 -24.72 14.80 3.12
C LYS A 155 -24.05 13.64 3.86
N THR A 156 -23.23 12.87 3.15
CA THR A 156 -22.28 11.94 3.76
C THR A 156 -20.93 11.94 3.01
N ASN A 157 -20.54 13.09 2.43
CA ASN A 157 -19.23 13.23 1.75
C ASN A 157 -18.14 13.89 2.61
N GLY A 158 -18.43 14.24 3.87
CA GLY A 158 -17.45 14.89 4.76
C GLY A 158 -16.53 13.93 5.50
N GLU A 159 -17.06 12.82 6.00
CA GLU A 159 -16.31 11.88 6.86
C GLU A 159 -15.36 10.96 6.07
N SER A 160 -15.72 10.57 4.84
CA SER A 160 -14.87 9.74 3.99
C SER A 160 -13.66 10.50 3.43
N SER A 161 -13.82 11.78 3.09
CA SER A 161 -12.71 12.63 2.62
C SER A 161 -11.68 12.87 3.73
N LEU A 162 -12.15 13.20 4.94
CA LEU A 162 -11.28 13.43 6.10
C LEU A 162 -10.51 12.18 6.55
N THR A 163 -11.13 11.01 6.41
CA THR A 163 -10.47 9.73 6.72
C THR A 163 -9.45 9.35 5.64
N SER A 164 -9.77 9.56 4.36
CA SER A 164 -8.82 9.38 3.26
C SER A 164 -7.59 10.30 3.37
N ASP A 165 -7.78 11.57 3.73
CA ASP A 165 -6.67 12.52 3.94
C ASP A 165 -5.74 12.05 5.07
N SER A 166 -6.33 11.60 6.18
CA SER A 166 -5.58 11.04 7.31
C SER A 166 -4.76 9.80 6.90
N LEU A 167 -5.33 8.91 6.08
CA LEU A 167 -4.62 7.74 5.55
C LEU A 167 -3.49 8.11 4.59
N ARG A 168 -3.70 9.10 3.72
CA ARG A 168 -2.65 9.64 2.85
C ARG A 168 -1.50 10.20 3.67
N ASP A 169 -1.79 11.00 4.69
CA ASP A 169 -0.77 11.60 5.56
C ASP A 169 -0.01 10.55 6.37
N LYS A 170 -0.71 9.50 6.84
CA LYS A 170 -0.09 8.29 7.43
C LYS A 170 0.92 7.67 6.45
N CYS A 171 0.52 7.45 5.19
CA CYS A 171 1.39 6.88 4.16
C CYS A 171 2.60 7.77 3.84
N LEU A 172 2.38 9.08 3.68
CA LEU A 172 3.45 10.06 3.46
C LEU A 172 4.47 10.04 4.59
N LYS A 173 4.00 9.95 5.84
CA LYS A 173 4.88 9.81 7.00
C LYS A 173 5.71 8.53 6.91
N GLY A 174 5.10 7.38 6.58
CA GLY A 174 5.81 6.11 6.39
C GLY A 174 6.92 6.21 5.33
N LEU A 175 6.61 6.79 4.18
CA LEU A 175 7.60 6.98 3.11
C LEU A 175 8.74 7.92 3.54
N CYS A 176 8.41 8.99 4.27
CA CYS A 176 9.43 9.88 4.83
C CYS A 176 10.32 9.16 5.85
N ASP A 177 9.76 8.26 6.65
CA ASP A 177 10.52 7.47 7.64
C ASP A 177 11.50 6.52 6.94
N ILE A 178 11.11 5.93 5.80
CA ILE A 178 12.03 5.16 4.92
C ILE A 178 13.13 6.07 4.39
N ILE A 179 12.80 7.23 3.79
CA ILE A 179 13.80 8.12 3.18
C ILE A 179 14.81 8.63 4.23
N ARG A 180 14.33 9.00 5.42
CA ARG A 180 15.18 9.50 6.53
C ARG A 180 16.04 8.42 7.17
N SER A 181 15.74 7.14 6.94
CA SER A 181 16.55 6.04 7.47
C SER A 181 17.96 5.98 6.86
N HIS A 182 18.23 6.73 5.79
CA HIS A 182 19.46 6.67 4.98
C HIS A 182 19.77 5.28 4.40
N ILE A 183 18.82 4.34 4.45
CA ILE A 183 18.96 3.05 3.79
C ILE A 183 18.80 3.30 2.29
N LYS A 184 19.89 3.16 1.54
CA LYS A 184 19.89 3.34 0.09
C LYS A 184 19.38 2.06 -0.58
N PRO A 185 18.30 2.11 -1.41
CA PRO A 185 17.76 0.96 -2.14
C PRO A 185 18.73 0.36 -3.17
#